data_AF-A0AAV0IYU1-F1
#
_entry.id   AF-A0AAV0IYU1-F1
#
_cell.length_a   1.000
_cell.length_b   1.000
_cell.length_c   1.000
_cell.angle_alpha   90.00
_cell.angle_beta   90.00
_cell.angle_gamma   90.00
#
_symmetry.space_group_name_H-M   'P 1'
#
loop_
_entity.id
_entity.type
_entity.pdbx_description
1 polymer ?
#
loop_
_entity_poly.entity_id
_entity_poly.type
_entity_poly.pdbx_seq_one_letter_code
_entity_poly.pdbx_strand_id
1 'polypeptide(L)' 'MYGSASQTEMSFAMVFNFTLTQGKYKGSSFCLLGRNPVFKNPRELAIVGGTGAFRFSESIS' A
#
# COMPACT_ATOMS: atom_id res chain seq x y z
N MET A 1 -9.44 -1.32 0.29
CA MET A 1 -10.16 -2.55 -0.09
C MET A 1 -9.14 -3.66 -0.27
N TYR A 2 -9.52 -4.89 0.04
CA TYR A 2 -8.70 -6.07 -0.25
C TYR A 2 -9.60 -7.21 -0.73
N GLY A 3 -9.03 -8.18 -1.44
CA GLY A 3 -9.73 -9.37 -1.92
C GLY A 3 -8.79 -10.57 -2.02
N SER A 4 -9.34 -11.79 -2.00
CA SER A 4 -8.53 -13.00 -2.19
C SER A 4 -7.84 -12.96 -3.56
N ALA A 5 -6.55 -13.30 -3.59
CA ALA A 5 -5.71 -13.25 -4.78
C ALA A 5 -4.96 -14.57 -5.06
N SER A 6 -5.33 -15.65 -4.38
CA SER A 6 -4.78 -16.98 -4.65
C SER A 6 -5.75 -18.08 -4.22
N GLN A 7 -5.72 -19.20 -4.94
CA GLN A 7 -6.47 -20.42 -4.64
C GLN A 7 -5.66 -21.42 -3.81
N THR A 8 -4.32 -21.30 -3.82
CA THR A 8 -3.40 -22.28 -3.22
C THR A 8 -2.74 -21.79 -1.95
N GLU A 9 -2.75 -20.48 -1.71
CA GLU A 9 -2.16 -19.87 -0.52
C GLU A 9 -3.00 -18.69 -0.06
N MET A 10 -2.94 -18.36 1.23
CA MET A 10 -3.63 -17.19 1.75
C MET A 10 -2.90 -15.92 1.29
N SER A 11 -3.45 -15.29 0.25
CA SER A 11 -2.91 -14.07 -0.34
C SER A 11 -4.03 -13.09 -0.66
N PHE A 12 -3.76 -11.81 -0.48
CA PHE A 12 -4.70 -10.74 -0.77
C PHE A 12 -4.17 -9.77 -1.82
N ALA A 13 -5.02 -9.35 -2.75
CA ALA A 13 -4.80 -8.12 -3.52
C ALA A 13 -5.20 -6.96 -2.62
N MET A 14 -4.30 -6.01 -2.41
CA MET A 14 -4.53 -4.88 -1.51
C MET A 14 -4.52 -3.57 -2.28
N VAL A 15 -5.50 -2.72 -1.99
CA VAL A 15 -5.62 -1.34 -2.47
C VAL A 15 -5.99 -0.47 -1.27
N PHE A 16 -5.01 0.18 -0.67
CA PHE A 16 -5.21 0.96 0.56
C PHE A 16 -4.73 2.39 0.41
N ASN A 17 -5.52 3.33 0.92
CA ASN A 17 -5.10 4.71 1.09
C ASN A 17 -4.87 4.97 2.58
N PHE A 18 -3.71 5.50 2.92
CA PHE A 18 -3.35 5.90 4.27
C PHE A 18 -3.31 7.41 4.36
N THR A 19 -4.08 7.99 5.29
CA THR A 19 -4.05 9.42 5.61
C THR A 19 -3.39 9.61 6.96
N LEU A 20 -2.30 10.37 7.01
CA LEU A 20 -1.55 10.64 8.24
C LEU A 20 -2.21 11.78 9.01
N THR A 21 -2.52 11.56 10.28
CA THR A 21 -3.30 12.51 11.10
C THR A 21 -2.47 13.29 12.11
N GLN A 22 -1.19 12.93 12.30
CA GLN A 22 -0.29 13.53 13.29
C GLN A 22 1.14 13.65 12.76
N GLY A 23 1.97 14.46 13.44
CA GLY A 23 3.38 14.66 13.11
C GLY A 23 3.63 15.52 11.86
N LYS A 24 4.87 15.49 11.36
CA LYS A 24 5.35 16.36 10.25
C LYS A 24 4.62 16.17 8.91
N TYR A 25 3.93 15.05 8.72
CA TYR A 25 3.21 14.73 7.50
C TYR A 25 1.68 14.74 7.70
N LYS A 26 1.19 15.32 8.81
CA LYS A 26 -0.24 15.47 9.07
C LYS A 26 -0.96 16.07 7.86
N GLY A 27 -2.05 15.44 7.44
CA GLY A 27 -2.85 15.82 6.28
C GLY A 27 -2.35 15.24 4.95
N SER A 28 -1.16 14.64 4.90
CA SER A 28 -0.68 13.93 3.71
C SER A 28 -1.23 12.52 3.65
N SER A 29 -1.30 11.95 2.43
CA SER A 29 -1.70 10.57 2.22
C SER A 29 -0.85 9.84 1.19
N PHE A 30 -0.83 8.51 1.25
CA PHE A 30 -0.21 7.66 0.22
C PHE A 30 -1.09 6.44 -0.06
N CYS A 31 -0.96 5.88 -1.27
CA CYS A 31 -1.70 4.72 -1.74
C CYS A 31 -0.77 3.51 -1.88
N LEU A 32 -1.13 2.38 -1.27
CA LEU A 32 -0.48 1.09 -1.45
C LEU A 32 -1.28 0.22 -2.40
N LEU A 33 -0.57 -0.40 -3.34
CA LEU A 33 -1.10 -1.41 -4.24
C LEU A 33 -0.14 -2.59 -4.31
N GLY A 34 -0.67 -3.81 -4.20
CA GLY A 34 0.14 -5.00 -4.41
C GLY A 34 -0.50 -6.30 -3.95
N ARG A 35 0.19 -7.40 -4.27
CA ARG A 35 -0.16 -8.75 -3.83
C ARG A 35 0.51 -9.03 -2.50
N ASN A 36 -0.28 -9.48 -1.52
CA ASN A 36 0.13 -9.68 -0.15
C ASN A 36 -0.05 -11.14 0.29
N PRO A 37 0.95 -12.02 0.07
CA PRO A 37 0.95 -13.35 0.67
C PRO A 37 1.25 -13.22 2.17
N VAL A 38 0.21 -13.25 3.01
CA VAL A 38 0.30 -12.79 4.42
C VAL A 38 1.28 -13.60 5.28
N PHE A 39 1.52 -14.87 4.92
CA PHE A 39 2.43 -15.78 5.62
C PHE A 39 3.85 -15.85 5.05
N LYS A 40 4.14 -15.14 3.93
CA LYS A 40 5.48 -15.09 3.34
C LYS A 40 6.12 -13.75 3.65
N ASN A 41 7.32 -13.76 4.23
CA ASN A 41 8.10 -12.54 4.50
C ASN A 41 9.42 -12.61 3.71
N PRO A 42 9.96 -11.47 3.22
CA PRO A 42 9.40 -10.13 3.29
C PRO A 42 8.18 -9.93 2.36
N ARG A 43 7.41 -8.86 2.58
CA ARG A 43 6.23 -8.49 1.77
C ARG A 43 6.46 -7.14 1.14
N GLU A 44 6.43 -7.10 -0.17
CA GLU A 44 6.63 -5.87 -0.95
C GLU A 44 5.28 -5.35 -1.45
N LEU A 45 5.01 -4.08 -1.16
CA LEU A 45 3.81 -3.38 -1.59
C LEU A 45 4.22 -2.03 -2.15
N ALA A 46 3.81 -1.75 -3.38
CA ALA A 46 4.20 -0.55 -4.09
C ALA A 46 3.42 0.66 -3.56
N ILE A 47 4.12 1.79 -3.36
CA ILE A 47 3.46 3.09 -3.19
C ILE A 47 3.18 3.64 -4.58
N VAL A 48 1.92 3.64 -4.99
CA VAL A 48 1.53 4.02 -6.36
C VAL A 48 1.07 5.47 -6.50
N GLY A 49 1.10 6.23 -5.41
CA GLY A 49 0.63 7.61 -5.41
C GLY A 49 0.59 8.22 -4.02
N GLY A 50 0.44 9.54 -3.97
CA GLY A 50 0.25 10.26 -2.72
C GLY A 50 -0.14 11.73 -2.87
N THR A 51 -0.48 12.34 -1.74
CA THR A 51 -0.85 13.75 -1.61
C THR A 51 0.00 14.43 -0.54
N GLY A 52 -0.01 15.77 -0.53
CA GLY A 52 0.78 16.55 0.42
C GLY A 52 2.28 16.27 0.27
N ALA A 53 2.92 15.82 1.35
CA ALA A 53 4.34 15.48 1.37
C ALA A 53 4.72 14.32 0.44
N PHE A 54 3.76 13.49 0.02
CA PHE A 54 3.97 12.36 -0.91
C PHE A 54 3.47 12.65 -2.32
N ARG A 55 3.22 13.92 -2.65
CA ARG A 55 2.87 14.34 -4.01
C ARG A 55 4.01 13.90 -4.96
N PHE A 56 3.65 13.23 -6.04
CA PHE A 56 4.60 12.63 -7.01
C PHE A 56 5.38 11.41 -6.49
N SER A 57 4.92 10.76 -5.43
CA SER A 57 5.40 9.41 -5.11
C SER A 57 4.83 8.42 -6.12
N GLU A 58 5.69 7.88 -6.99
CA GLU A 58 5.37 6.74 -7.85
C GLU A 58 6.38 5.63 -7.54
N SER A 59 5.89 4.38 -7.51
CA SER A 59 6.75 3.22 -7.32
C SER A 59 7.52 2.95 -8.60
N ILE A 60 8.84 2.94 -8.53
CA ILE A 60 9.70 2.31 -9.53
C ILE A 60 9.92 0.88 -9.03
N SER A 61 9.10 -0.04 -9.55
CA SER A 61 9.26 -1.49 -9.34
C SER A 61 10.38 -2.04 -10.23
#